data_AF-A0A7D8URH2-F1
#
_entry.id   AF-A0A7D8URH2-F1
#
_cell.length_a   1.000
_cell.length_b   1.000
_cell.length_c   1.000
_cell.angle_alpha   90.00
_cell.angle_beta   90.00
_cell.angle_gamma   90.00
#
_symmetry.space_group_name_H-M   'P 1'
#
loop_
_entity.id
_entity.type
_entity.pdbx_description
1 polymer ?
#
loop_
_entity_poly.entity_id
_entity_poly.type
_entity_poly.pdbx_seq_one_letter_code
_entity_poly.pdbx_strand_id
1 'polypeptide(L)'
;MITSLPHVILALLPVVLAAPAPAPLPTPAAVATKAPSPMITARAVLADRIEQRDIIDSITGLGSYLSSALGTYPSYIASGVPNFFQDFPTGTAVESSLGISDSDLAATPTQVLNIPGYANWTEQGWNLRFRGNVYKQPNISESKLNDLANIFLIGTSVEALPPAEATQARNLTAEIFVVQQGNVNVTMHIEPAPSQGADGSSSGSANAITPGGGAQTIDVGETTVEGDFDTFIPLANVSGSGGYLLPGNDTTQIQRINVYTNGTDTGNATSFLVPTAGLTIISDIDDILRVTRIYQPADGLLNSFAKAFTPWMNMPSIYANWSQSIPDFHFHYLTTTPEQVTRNYMDFIYKTYPGGSFDTRPLNFSDVSATLSIRKFLLEKIFQSYPKRKFILIADTSNSDVMKDYPAMATEFPGQVQCILLRNTSSTDSGDKFPYDTSGFKGLDNSTYMFFNIPDDLTGLDIVNGQCVNSTIKQNITFSTQGLPFGLSKKSGAVKVQNGLTGAVVAALVMAFGVVSGVL
;
A
#
# COMPACT_ATOMS: atom_id res chain seq x y z
N MET A 1 -46.33 38.85 -75.49
CA MET A 1 -45.48 38.64 -74.30
C MET A 1 -45.60 37.16 -73.94
N ILE A 2 -44.66 36.33 -74.41
CA ILE A 2 -43.62 35.64 -73.60
C ILE A 2 -44.30 34.84 -72.46
N THR A 3 -44.36 33.50 -72.51
CA THR A 3 -43.36 32.57 -71.92
C THR A 3 -43.69 31.12 -72.39
N SER A 4 -42.80 30.38 -73.05
CA SER A 4 -41.70 29.51 -72.56
C SER A 4 -42.13 28.18 -71.88
N LEU A 5 -41.72 27.07 -72.52
CA LEU A 5 -41.70 25.65 -72.07
C LEU A 5 -41.12 25.45 -70.63
N PRO A 6 -41.43 24.33 -69.90
CA PRO A 6 -40.77 23.02 -70.14
C PRO A 6 -41.62 21.75 -69.81
N HIS A 7 -41.45 20.64 -70.55
CA HIS A 7 -40.73 19.42 -70.14
C HIS A 7 -40.90 19.00 -68.68
N VAL A 8 -41.82 18.05 -68.43
CA VAL A 8 -41.88 17.26 -67.20
C VAL A 8 -41.28 15.88 -67.50
N ILE A 9 -40.04 15.69 -67.05
CA ILE A 9 -39.37 14.39 -66.97
C ILE A 9 -39.90 13.67 -65.73
N LEU A 10 -40.27 12.41 -65.93
CA LEU A 10 -40.73 11.46 -64.93
C LEU A 10 -39.63 11.21 -63.89
N ALA A 11 -39.79 11.75 -62.68
CA ALA A 11 -38.96 11.38 -61.53
C ALA A 11 -39.60 10.17 -60.82
N LEU A 12 -38.98 9.00 -60.97
CA LEU A 12 -39.23 7.84 -60.11
C LEU A 12 -38.71 8.12 -58.70
N LEU A 13 -39.61 8.45 -57.78
CA LEU A 13 -39.36 8.41 -56.34
C LEU A 13 -39.81 7.03 -55.82
N PRO A 14 -38.95 6.26 -55.12
CA PRO A 14 -39.42 5.09 -54.39
C PRO A 14 -40.27 5.57 -53.21
N VAL A 15 -41.52 5.14 -53.15
CA VAL A 15 -42.33 5.22 -51.93
C VAL A 15 -41.68 4.28 -50.91
N VAL A 16 -40.83 4.83 -50.06
CA VAL A 16 -40.45 4.16 -48.82
C VAL A 16 -41.66 4.28 -47.90
N LEU A 17 -42.39 3.17 -47.70
CA LEU A 17 -43.30 3.07 -46.58
C LEU A 17 -42.46 3.26 -45.31
N ALA A 18 -42.64 4.39 -44.62
CA ALA A 18 -42.20 4.54 -43.24
C ALA A 18 -43.04 3.58 -42.39
N ALA A 19 -42.54 2.37 -42.17
CA ALA A 19 -42.99 1.58 -41.04
C ALA A 19 -42.60 2.37 -39.77
N PRO A 20 -43.51 2.55 -38.79
CA PRO A 20 -43.13 3.13 -37.52
C PRO A 20 -41.99 2.31 -36.93
N ALA A 21 -40.92 2.99 -36.50
CA ALA A 21 -39.82 2.33 -35.80
C ALA A 21 -40.41 1.50 -34.65
N PRO A 22 -40.00 0.23 -34.47
CA PRO A 22 -40.45 -0.55 -33.34
C PRO A 22 -40.13 0.24 -32.07
N ALA A 23 -41.15 0.39 -31.21
CA ALA A 23 -40.97 1.02 -29.91
C ALA A 23 -39.75 0.38 -29.22
N PRO A 24 -38.86 1.18 -28.61
CA PRO A 24 -37.72 0.63 -27.92
C PRO A 24 -38.23 -0.39 -26.91
N LEU A 25 -37.74 -1.62 -27.04
CA LEU A 25 -37.95 -2.66 -26.03
C LEU A 25 -37.58 -2.05 -24.68
N PRO A 26 -38.39 -2.24 -23.62
CA PRO A 26 -38.02 -1.78 -22.30
C PRO A 26 -36.65 -2.38 -21.97
N THR A 27 -35.65 -1.51 -21.84
CA THR A 27 -34.36 -1.87 -21.26
C THR A 27 -34.66 -2.61 -19.97
N PRO A 28 -34.09 -3.80 -19.73
CA PRO A 28 -34.18 -4.39 -18.40
C PRO A 28 -33.67 -3.32 -17.45
N ALA A 29 -34.55 -2.86 -16.56
CA ALA A 29 -34.15 -1.96 -15.50
C ALA A 29 -32.92 -2.59 -14.88
N ALA A 30 -31.80 -1.86 -14.86
CA ALA A 30 -30.64 -2.27 -14.10
C ALA A 30 -31.19 -2.62 -12.72
N VAL A 31 -31.14 -3.91 -12.37
CA VAL A 31 -31.43 -4.33 -11.01
C VAL A 31 -30.50 -3.47 -10.19
N ALA A 32 -31.06 -2.50 -9.47
CA ALA A 32 -30.33 -1.74 -8.49
C ALA A 32 -29.89 -2.77 -7.46
N THR A 33 -28.74 -3.39 -7.69
CA THR A 33 -28.04 -4.16 -6.68
C THR A 33 -27.86 -3.14 -5.56
N LYS A 34 -28.59 -3.36 -4.46
CA LYS A 34 -28.43 -2.58 -3.23
C LYS A 34 -26.91 -2.47 -3.04
N ALA A 35 -26.37 -1.24 -3.06
CA ALA A 35 -24.95 -1.02 -2.83
C ALA A 35 -24.57 -1.87 -1.61
N PRO A 36 -23.51 -2.69 -1.68
CA PRO A 36 -23.21 -3.64 -0.63
C PRO A 36 -23.26 -2.91 0.72
N SER A 37 -24.03 -3.43 1.68
CA SER A 37 -23.99 -2.87 3.03
C SER A 37 -22.55 -2.98 3.53
N PRO A 38 -21.99 -1.94 4.17
CA PRO A 38 -20.66 -2.01 4.76
C PRO A 38 -20.61 -3.25 5.66
N MET A 39 -19.68 -4.16 5.35
CA MET A 39 -19.61 -5.43 6.04
C MET A 39 -19.11 -5.22 7.47
N ILE A 40 -19.80 -5.83 8.44
CA ILE A 40 -19.17 -6.14 9.71
C ILE A 40 -18.22 -7.28 9.40
N THR A 41 -16.93 -6.96 9.21
CA THR A 41 -15.90 -7.98 9.07
C THR A 41 -15.85 -8.76 10.38
N ALA A 42 -16.22 -10.04 10.34
CA ALA A 42 -16.16 -10.89 11.51
C ALA A 42 -14.73 -10.91 12.05
N ARG A 43 -14.60 -11.04 13.39
CA ARG A 43 -13.30 -11.22 14.06
C ARG A 43 -12.52 -12.34 13.36
N ALA A 44 -11.22 -12.12 13.13
CA ALA A 44 -10.36 -13.19 12.63
C ALA A 44 -10.53 -14.43 13.53
N VAL A 45 -10.78 -15.58 12.92
CA VAL A 45 -10.91 -16.84 13.66
C VAL A 45 -9.57 -17.12 14.31
N LEU A 46 -9.57 -17.33 15.63
CA LEU A 46 -8.46 -17.88 16.42
C LEU A 46 -8.15 -19.29 15.91
N ALA A 47 -7.53 -19.41 14.74
CA ALA A 47 -7.04 -20.67 14.21
C ALA A 47 -5.54 -20.75 14.51
N ASP A 48 -5.16 -21.74 15.31
CA ASP A 48 -3.77 -22.08 15.65
C ASP A 48 -3.00 -22.49 14.39
N ARG A 49 -2.39 -21.54 13.69
CA ARG A 49 -1.36 -21.84 12.69
C ARG A 49 -0.07 -21.13 13.05
N ILE A 50 0.71 -21.80 13.88
CA ILE A 50 2.10 -21.43 14.14
C ILE A 50 2.90 -21.76 12.88
N GLU A 51 3.17 -20.76 12.03
CA GLU A 51 4.29 -20.85 11.09
C GLU A 51 5.54 -20.32 11.79
N GLN A 52 6.38 -21.26 12.25
CA GLN A 52 7.69 -20.94 12.82
C GLN A 52 8.59 -20.42 11.69
N ARG A 53 9.06 -19.17 11.80
CA ARG A 53 9.94 -18.53 10.82
C ARG A 53 11.37 -18.47 11.35
N ASP A 54 12.31 -19.05 10.61
CA ASP A 54 13.72 -19.11 10.98
C ASP A 54 14.54 -18.01 10.29
N ILE A 55 15.49 -17.44 11.04
CA ILE A 55 16.36 -16.33 10.61
C ILE A 55 17.19 -16.70 9.37
N ILE A 56 17.59 -17.97 9.25
CA ILE A 56 18.61 -18.43 8.29
C ILE A 56 18.06 -18.49 6.86
N ASP A 57 16.77 -18.76 6.67
CA ASP A 57 16.18 -18.86 5.32
C ASP A 57 15.95 -17.48 4.67
N SER A 58 15.65 -16.44 5.46
CA SER A 58 15.42 -15.06 4.97
C SER A 58 16.61 -14.46 4.19
N ILE A 59 17.83 -14.78 4.61
CA ILE A 59 19.08 -14.25 4.03
C ILE A 59 19.50 -15.08 2.82
N THR A 60 19.32 -16.41 2.88
CA THR A 60 19.63 -17.28 1.72
C THR A 60 18.69 -16.99 0.54
N GLY A 61 17.49 -16.46 0.80
CA GLY A 61 16.54 -15.95 -0.19
C GLY A 61 17.00 -14.72 -0.98
N LEU A 62 17.99 -13.94 -0.49
CA LEU A 62 18.60 -12.82 -1.22
C LEU A 62 19.36 -13.28 -2.49
N GLY A 63 19.74 -14.56 -2.54
CA GLY A 63 20.38 -15.19 -3.70
C GLY A 63 19.42 -15.93 -4.64
N SER A 64 18.12 -15.96 -4.35
CA SER A 64 17.16 -16.62 -5.24
C SER A 64 16.87 -15.74 -6.45
N TYR A 65 17.47 -16.08 -7.58
CA TYR A 65 17.23 -15.39 -8.84
C TYR A 65 16.26 -16.21 -9.71
N LEU A 66 15.23 -15.56 -10.23
CA LEU A 66 14.39 -16.10 -11.28
C LEU A 66 15.09 -15.88 -12.62
N SER A 67 15.40 -16.97 -13.32
CA SER A 67 15.84 -16.92 -14.72
C SER A 67 14.63 -16.96 -15.64
N SER A 68 14.55 -15.99 -16.54
CA SER A 68 13.51 -15.91 -17.56
C SER A 68 14.14 -15.63 -18.93
N ALA A 69 13.37 -15.75 -20.00
CA ALA A 69 13.79 -15.33 -21.34
C ALA A 69 14.19 -13.84 -21.42
N LEU A 70 13.93 -13.06 -20.36
CA LEU A 70 14.20 -11.63 -20.24
C LEU A 70 15.43 -11.31 -19.38
N GLY A 71 16.11 -12.32 -18.81
CA GLY A 71 17.25 -12.16 -17.92
C GLY A 71 17.05 -12.82 -16.55
N THR A 72 18.08 -12.72 -15.72
CA THR A 72 18.13 -13.24 -14.35
C THR A 72 17.89 -12.10 -13.38
N TYR A 73 16.87 -12.21 -12.53
CA TYR A 73 16.47 -11.15 -11.60
C TYR A 73 16.17 -11.73 -10.22
N PRO A 74 16.33 -10.96 -9.13
CA PRO A 74 15.89 -11.40 -7.81
C PRO A 74 14.42 -11.83 -7.81
N SER A 75 14.11 -12.96 -7.16
CA SER A 75 12.77 -13.56 -7.16
C SER A 75 11.69 -12.65 -6.57
N TYR A 76 12.07 -11.73 -5.67
CA TYR A 76 11.12 -10.78 -5.10
C TYR A 76 10.51 -9.83 -6.12
N ILE A 77 11.18 -9.58 -7.25
CA ILE A 77 10.59 -8.82 -8.36
C ILE A 77 9.31 -9.48 -8.85
N ALA A 78 9.19 -10.81 -8.80
CA ALA A 78 7.96 -11.49 -9.17
C ALA A 78 6.91 -11.47 -8.05
N SER A 79 7.33 -11.47 -6.78
CA SER A 79 6.44 -11.50 -5.62
C SER A 79 5.89 -10.13 -5.20
N GLY A 80 6.59 -9.04 -5.55
CA GLY A 80 6.23 -7.66 -5.17
C GLY A 80 6.54 -7.30 -3.72
N VAL A 81 7.01 -8.24 -2.91
CA VAL A 81 7.43 -8.00 -1.51
C VAL A 81 8.93 -8.18 -1.43
N PRO A 82 9.71 -7.16 -1.01
CA PRO A 82 11.15 -7.31 -0.90
C PRO A 82 11.54 -8.51 -0.02
N ASN A 83 12.37 -9.43 -0.55
CA ASN A 83 12.66 -10.72 0.10
C ASN A 83 13.24 -10.58 1.51
N PHE A 84 13.89 -9.45 1.82
CA PHE A 84 14.49 -9.21 3.13
C PHE A 84 13.48 -9.05 4.29
N PHE A 85 12.19 -8.89 3.98
CA PHE A 85 11.11 -8.78 4.97
C PHE A 85 10.22 -10.04 5.06
N GLN A 86 10.60 -11.15 4.40
CA GLN A 86 9.75 -12.33 4.27
C GLN A 86 9.66 -13.16 5.57
N ASP A 87 10.80 -13.41 6.23
CA ASP A 87 10.89 -14.44 7.29
C ASP A 87 11.54 -13.91 8.58
N PHE A 88 10.98 -12.83 9.13
CA PHE A 88 11.38 -12.38 10.47
C PHE A 88 11.02 -13.43 11.53
N PRO A 89 11.91 -13.69 12.51
CA PRO A 89 11.67 -14.67 13.54
C PRO A 89 10.48 -14.25 14.42
N THR A 90 9.75 -15.24 14.92
CA THR A 90 8.62 -15.04 15.83
C THR A 90 8.68 -16.02 17.00
N GLY A 91 8.12 -15.60 18.14
CA GLY A 91 7.93 -16.43 19.33
C GLY A 91 9.20 -17.12 19.81
N THR A 92 9.15 -18.44 19.93
CA THR A 92 10.24 -19.29 20.43
C THR A 92 11.49 -19.28 19.55
N ALA A 93 11.38 -18.91 18.26
CA ALA A 93 12.54 -18.74 17.39
C ALA A 93 13.41 -17.54 17.84
N VAL A 94 12.76 -16.46 18.30
CA VAL A 94 13.46 -15.29 18.86
C VAL A 94 14.16 -15.68 20.16
N GLU A 95 13.45 -16.33 21.09
CA GLU A 95 14.01 -16.81 22.36
C GLU A 95 15.22 -17.72 22.14
N SER A 96 15.11 -18.68 21.23
CA SER A 96 16.18 -19.62 20.88
C SER A 96 17.38 -18.91 20.26
N SER A 97 17.15 -17.95 19.35
CA SER A 97 18.22 -17.21 18.67
C SER A 97 19.02 -16.28 19.59
N LEU A 98 18.38 -15.82 20.66
CA LEU A 98 18.93 -14.89 21.65
C LEU A 98 19.41 -15.60 22.93
N GLY A 99 19.08 -16.88 23.11
CA GLY A 99 19.43 -17.65 24.31
C GLY A 99 18.76 -17.12 25.57
N ILE A 100 17.55 -16.60 25.46
CA ILE A 100 16.80 -15.98 26.56
C ILE A 100 16.07 -17.07 27.35
N SER A 101 16.11 -17.00 28.68
CA SER A 101 15.32 -17.88 29.54
C SER A 101 13.88 -17.37 29.70
N ASP A 102 12.93 -18.28 29.90
CA ASP A 102 11.52 -17.93 30.18
C ASP A 102 11.37 -16.95 31.35
N SER A 103 12.23 -17.06 32.36
CA SER A 103 12.22 -16.16 33.53
C SER A 103 12.64 -14.73 33.19
N ASP A 104 13.62 -14.55 32.30
CA ASP A 104 14.07 -13.22 31.88
C ASP A 104 13.02 -12.53 31.01
N LEU A 105 12.37 -13.31 30.14
CA LEU A 105 11.26 -12.81 29.34
C LEU A 105 10.03 -12.49 30.20
N ALA A 106 9.72 -13.31 31.20
CA ALA A 106 8.62 -13.05 32.13
C ALA A 106 8.77 -11.69 32.84
N ALA A 107 9.99 -11.30 33.20
CA ALA A 107 10.30 -10.02 33.84
C ALA A 107 10.25 -8.80 32.89
N THR A 108 10.25 -9.03 31.57
CA THR A 108 10.20 -7.97 30.56
C THR A 108 8.78 -7.39 30.44
N PRO A 109 8.60 -6.05 30.45
CA PRO A 109 7.29 -5.43 30.28
C PRO A 109 6.63 -5.80 28.96
N THR A 110 5.33 -6.08 29.01
CA THR A 110 4.50 -6.24 27.81
C THR A 110 4.33 -4.90 27.11
N GLN A 111 4.54 -4.92 25.80
CA GLN A 111 4.34 -3.79 24.91
C GLN A 111 3.22 -4.13 23.92
N VAL A 112 2.61 -3.06 23.41
CA VAL A 112 1.64 -3.13 22.34
C VAL A 112 2.06 -2.20 21.22
N LEU A 113 2.06 -2.71 19.99
CA LEU A 113 2.04 -1.94 18.76
C LEU A 113 0.59 -1.79 18.34
N ASN A 114 0.10 -0.56 18.28
CA ASN A 114 -1.24 -0.25 17.81
C ASN A 114 -1.11 0.50 16.48
N ILE A 115 -1.65 -0.07 15.40
CA ILE A 115 -1.56 0.57 14.08
C ILE A 115 -2.74 1.54 13.93
N PRO A 116 -2.49 2.82 13.56
CA PRO A 116 -3.53 3.82 13.32
C PRO A 116 -4.66 3.32 12.42
N GLY A 117 -5.85 3.15 13.00
CA GLY A 117 -6.99 2.52 12.36
C GLY A 117 -7.91 3.48 11.60
N TYR A 118 -8.91 2.90 10.96
CA TYR A 118 -10.05 3.61 10.39
C TYR A 118 -11.37 3.00 10.86
N ALA A 119 -12.42 3.81 10.98
CA ALA A 119 -13.78 3.36 11.25
C ALA A 119 -14.70 3.66 10.07
N ASN A 120 -15.47 2.66 9.66
CA ASN A 120 -16.56 2.85 8.70
C ASN A 120 -17.90 3.02 9.44
N TRP A 121 -18.88 3.61 8.76
CA TRP A 121 -20.23 3.71 9.29
C TRP A 121 -21.08 2.53 8.82
N THR A 122 -21.75 1.87 9.75
CA THR A 122 -22.60 0.70 9.53
C THR A 122 -24.03 0.95 10.01
N GLU A 123 -24.92 -0.04 9.85
CA GLU A 123 -26.28 0.02 10.42
C GLU A 123 -26.27 0.10 11.97
N GLN A 124 -25.16 -0.29 12.61
CA GLN A 124 -24.95 -0.21 14.07
C GLN A 124 -24.20 1.06 14.50
N GLY A 125 -23.90 1.98 13.58
CA GLY A 125 -23.11 3.18 13.82
C GLY A 125 -21.65 3.02 13.41
N TRP A 126 -20.75 3.80 14.02
CA TRP A 126 -19.32 3.71 13.77
C TRP A 126 -18.78 2.34 14.16
N ASN A 127 -17.99 1.73 13.28
CA ASN A 127 -17.37 0.43 13.48
C ASN A 127 -15.87 0.59 13.24
N LEU A 128 -15.10 0.64 14.33
CA LEU A 128 -13.69 0.98 14.31
C LEU A 128 -12.83 -0.28 14.21
N ARG A 129 -11.88 -0.28 13.28
CA ARG A 129 -10.88 -1.33 13.18
C ARG A 129 -9.75 -1.09 14.19
N PHE A 130 -9.63 -1.99 15.15
CA PHE A 130 -8.48 -2.12 16.03
C PHE A 130 -7.53 -3.15 15.46
N ARG A 131 -6.25 -2.79 15.32
CA ARG A 131 -5.25 -3.71 14.80
C ARG A 131 -3.85 -3.46 15.35
N GLY A 132 -3.09 -4.52 15.53
CA GLY A 132 -1.75 -4.42 16.09
C GLY A 132 -1.25 -5.73 16.66
N ASN A 133 -0.17 -5.64 17.44
CA ASN A 133 0.53 -6.78 18.00
C ASN A 133 0.91 -6.52 19.47
N VAL A 134 0.75 -7.55 20.30
CA VAL A 134 1.23 -7.57 21.69
C VAL A 134 2.52 -8.40 21.74
N TYR A 135 3.57 -7.81 22.27
CA TYR A 135 4.90 -8.42 22.29
C TYR A 135 5.69 -8.02 23.53
N LYS A 136 6.80 -8.72 23.77
CA LYS A 136 7.84 -8.33 24.71
C LYS A 136 9.12 -8.06 23.94
N GLN A 137 9.85 -7.03 24.36
CA GLN A 137 11.13 -6.64 23.78
C GLN A 137 12.27 -7.14 24.67
N PRO A 138 13.00 -8.20 24.28
CA PRO A 138 14.14 -8.66 25.06
C PRO A 138 15.21 -7.58 25.24
N ASN A 139 15.94 -7.66 26.36
CA ASN A 139 17.15 -6.88 26.54
C ASN A 139 18.31 -7.57 25.79
N ILE A 140 18.64 -7.06 24.61
CA ILE A 140 19.69 -7.60 23.74
C ILE A 140 20.95 -6.73 23.92
N SER A 141 22.10 -7.38 24.15
CA SER A 141 23.38 -6.65 24.28
C SER A 141 23.74 -5.92 22.97
N GLU A 142 24.43 -4.79 23.09
CA GLU A 142 24.83 -3.99 21.92
C GLU A 142 25.67 -4.81 20.93
N SER A 143 26.61 -5.64 21.42
CA SER A 143 27.40 -6.53 20.57
C SER A 143 26.52 -7.50 19.78
N LYS A 144 25.51 -8.09 20.42
CA LYS A 144 24.61 -9.03 19.74
C LYS A 144 23.70 -8.29 18.75
N LEU A 145 23.23 -7.08 19.08
CA LEU A 145 22.50 -6.24 18.12
C LEU A 145 23.35 -5.85 16.91
N ASN A 146 24.64 -5.57 17.09
CA ASN A 146 25.54 -5.32 15.97
C ASN A 146 25.67 -6.55 15.07
N ASP A 147 25.88 -7.74 15.65
CA ASP A 147 25.95 -9.00 14.90
C ASP A 147 24.67 -9.25 14.09
N LEU A 148 23.51 -9.05 14.71
CA LEU A 148 22.21 -9.23 14.06
C LEU A 148 21.93 -8.16 13.01
N ALA A 149 22.30 -6.91 13.24
CA ALA A 149 22.12 -5.82 12.29
C ALA A 149 23.02 -5.99 11.06
N ASN A 150 24.25 -6.47 11.25
CA ASN A 150 25.24 -6.69 10.18
C ASN A 150 24.76 -7.67 9.11
N ILE A 151 23.81 -8.55 9.43
CA ILE A 151 23.13 -9.42 8.47
C ILE A 151 22.44 -8.62 7.36
N PHE A 152 21.84 -7.47 7.71
CA PHE A 152 21.08 -6.63 6.80
C PHE A 152 21.95 -5.57 6.11
N LEU A 153 23.20 -5.37 6.52
CA LEU A 153 24.07 -4.32 6.02
C LEU A 153 25.01 -4.84 4.92
N ILE A 154 24.50 -4.97 3.69
CA ILE A 154 25.29 -5.46 2.56
C ILE A 154 26.42 -4.47 2.21
N GLY A 155 27.67 -4.94 2.24
CA GLY A 155 28.84 -4.16 1.85
C GLY A 155 29.29 -3.12 2.88
N THR A 156 28.74 -3.14 4.09
CA THR A 156 29.15 -2.31 5.23
C THR A 156 28.94 -3.08 6.54
N SER A 157 29.14 -2.44 7.69
CA SER A 157 28.81 -2.98 9.00
C SER A 157 28.45 -1.87 9.96
N VAL A 158 27.81 -2.18 11.09
CA VAL A 158 27.46 -1.23 12.14
C VAL A 158 28.69 -0.46 12.62
N GLU A 159 29.85 -1.09 12.69
CA GLU A 159 31.12 -0.49 13.10
C GLU A 159 31.66 0.50 12.06
N ALA A 160 31.30 0.33 10.79
CA ALA A 160 31.69 1.24 9.71
C ALA A 160 30.69 2.38 9.49
N LEU A 161 29.50 2.31 10.11
CA LEU A 161 28.47 3.34 9.99
C LEU A 161 28.75 4.54 10.90
N PRO A 162 28.30 5.76 10.51
CA PRO A 162 28.21 6.89 11.42
C PRO A 162 27.38 6.54 12.69
N PRO A 163 27.67 7.15 13.86
CA PRO A 163 27.04 6.77 15.12
C PRO A 163 25.50 6.80 15.13
N ALA A 164 24.90 7.77 14.46
CA ALA A 164 23.44 7.87 14.35
C ALA A 164 22.86 6.72 13.51
N GLU A 165 23.52 6.36 12.41
CA GLU A 165 23.09 5.29 11.51
C GLU A 165 23.28 3.90 12.15
N ALA A 166 24.38 3.72 12.88
CA ALA A 166 24.63 2.54 13.70
C ALA A 166 23.53 2.35 14.77
N THR A 167 23.12 3.45 15.40
CA THR A 167 22.04 3.44 16.41
C THR A 167 20.69 3.09 15.78
N GLN A 168 20.37 3.66 14.63
CA GLN A 168 19.15 3.32 13.91
C GLN A 168 19.13 1.85 13.48
N ALA A 169 20.25 1.33 12.96
CA ALA A 169 20.38 -0.07 12.57
C ALA A 169 20.12 -1.01 13.76
N ARG A 170 20.67 -0.70 14.94
CA ARG A 170 20.40 -1.44 16.18
C ARG A 170 18.94 -1.35 16.61
N ASN A 171 18.35 -0.16 16.57
CA ASN A 171 16.96 0.05 17.00
C ASN A 171 15.98 -0.72 16.11
N LEU A 172 16.11 -0.62 14.78
CA LEU A 172 15.26 -1.37 13.86
C LEU A 172 15.48 -2.88 14.01
N THR A 173 16.72 -3.31 14.22
CA THR A 173 17.02 -4.72 14.49
C THR A 173 16.34 -5.18 15.78
N ALA A 174 16.37 -4.38 16.86
CA ALA A 174 15.67 -4.72 18.10
C ALA A 174 14.15 -4.88 17.86
N GLU A 175 13.53 -4.02 17.04
CA GLU A 175 12.10 -4.13 16.67
C GLU A 175 11.75 -5.45 15.95
N ILE A 176 12.69 -6.03 15.20
CA ILE A 176 12.50 -7.34 14.55
C ILE A 176 12.51 -8.48 15.57
N PHE A 177 13.42 -8.41 16.53
CA PHE A 177 13.68 -9.46 17.51
C PHE A 177 12.82 -9.28 18.77
N VAL A 178 11.50 -9.35 18.58
CA VAL A 178 10.49 -9.29 19.65
C VAL A 178 9.84 -10.65 19.88
N VAL A 179 9.40 -10.90 21.11
CA VAL A 179 8.67 -12.15 21.44
C VAL A 179 7.19 -11.85 21.54
N GLN A 180 6.43 -12.33 20.57
CA GLN A 180 4.98 -12.19 20.50
C GLN A 180 4.29 -12.80 21.73
N GLN A 181 3.22 -12.17 22.21
CA GLN A 181 2.47 -12.60 23.38
C GLN A 181 1.05 -13.02 22.99
N GLY A 182 0.86 -14.33 22.85
CA GLY A 182 -0.44 -14.89 22.49
C GLY A 182 -1.43 -14.99 23.64
N ASN A 183 -2.72 -15.06 23.30
CA ASN A 183 -3.84 -15.21 24.24
C ASN A 183 -3.89 -14.12 25.34
N VAL A 184 -3.44 -12.91 25.01
CA VAL A 184 -3.49 -11.75 25.92
C VAL A 184 -4.75 -10.95 25.61
N ASN A 185 -5.57 -10.66 26.63
CA ASN A 185 -6.74 -9.81 26.44
C ASN A 185 -6.33 -8.34 26.25
N VAL A 186 -6.76 -7.74 25.14
CA VAL A 186 -6.45 -6.34 24.81
C VAL A 186 -7.67 -5.47 25.13
N THR A 187 -7.43 -4.37 25.84
CA THR A 187 -8.44 -3.36 26.13
C THR A 187 -7.88 -1.99 25.76
N MET A 188 -8.70 -1.18 25.08
CA MET A 188 -8.30 0.15 24.63
C MET A 188 -9.26 1.22 25.11
N HIS A 189 -8.73 2.36 25.51
CA HIS A 189 -9.52 3.55 25.79
C HIS A 189 -9.46 4.49 24.58
N ILE A 190 -10.62 4.95 24.10
CA ILE A 190 -10.69 5.96 23.05
C ILE A 190 -11.23 7.26 23.60
N GLU A 191 -10.80 8.38 23.03
CA GLU A 191 -11.31 9.71 23.35
C GLU A 191 -11.12 10.69 22.17
N PRO A 192 -11.84 11.82 22.12
CA PRO A 192 -11.63 12.86 21.11
C PRO A 192 -10.17 13.33 21.03
N ALA A 193 -9.58 13.35 19.84
CA ALA A 193 -8.19 13.79 19.63
C ALA A 193 -8.12 15.28 19.27
N PRO A 194 -7.55 16.16 20.12
CA PRO A 194 -7.47 17.60 19.84
C PRO A 194 -6.45 17.97 18.75
N SER A 195 -5.40 17.17 18.56
CA SER A 195 -4.35 17.35 17.55
C SER A 195 -4.01 16.02 16.86
N GLN A 196 -3.10 16.05 15.88
CA GLN A 196 -2.58 14.84 15.23
C GLN A 196 -1.22 14.44 15.81
N GLY A 197 -0.80 13.20 15.53
CA GLY A 197 0.50 12.65 15.91
C GLY A 197 0.45 11.73 17.13
N ALA A 198 1.34 10.75 17.18
CA ALA A 198 1.57 9.93 18.38
C ALA A 198 2.08 10.77 19.58
N ASP A 199 2.43 12.04 19.34
CA ASP A 199 3.07 13.00 20.25
C ASP A 199 2.47 14.43 20.20
N GLY A 200 1.39 14.66 19.44
CA GLY A 200 0.75 15.99 19.33
C GLY A 200 1.41 16.98 18.37
N SER A 201 2.21 16.53 17.39
CA SER A 201 2.78 17.42 16.37
C SER A 201 1.74 18.08 15.44
N SER A 202 2.05 19.30 14.98
CA SER A 202 1.11 20.23 14.32
C SER A 202 0.90 19.99 12.81
N SER A 203 1.44 18.91 12.22
CA SER A 203 1.27 18.64 10.78
C SER A 203 -0.08 17.93 10.50
N GLY A 204 -1.16 18.63 10.85
CA GLY A 204 -2.51 18.10 10.73
C GLY A 204 -2.95 17.94 9.28
N SER A 205 -3.50 16.78 8.90
CA SER A 205 -4.55 16.73 7.87
C SER A 205 -5.61 17.76 8.27
N ALA A 206 -5.70 18.83 7.48
CA ALA A 206 -6.58 19.97 7.71
C ALA A 206 -8.07 19.56 7.72
N ASN A 207 -8.38 18.34 7.26
CA ASN A 207 -9.73 17.86 7.04
C ASN A 207 -10.32 17.03 8.18
N ALA A 208 -9.51 16.60 9.14
CA ALA A 208 -10.02 15.89 10.31
C ALA A 208 -10.38 16.90 11.42
N ILE A 209 -11.48 16.65 12.13
CA ILE A 209 -11.93 17.43 13.28
C ILE A 209 -11.90 16.59 14.56
N THR A 210 -11.85 17.27 15.70
CA THR A 210 -12.03 16.66 17.01
C THR A 210 -13.53 16.48 17.27
N PRO A 211 -14.02 15.26 17.51
CA PRO A 211 -15.44 15.05 17.80
C PRO A 211 -15.84 15.61 19.16
N GLY A 212 -17.14 15.83 19.35
CA GLY A 212 -17.67 16.38 20.60
C GLY A 212 -17.77 15.39 21.78
N GLY A 213 -17.64 14.10 21.49
CA GLY A 213 -17.78 13.00 22.45
C GLY A 213 -17.22 11.69 21.89
N GLY A 214 -17.64 10.56 22.47
CA GLY A 214 -17.23 9.22 22.05
C GLY A 214 -16.26 8.52 22.98
N ALA A 215 -15.85 9.16 24.08
CA ALA A 215 -14.90 8.58 25.01
C ALA A 215 -15.46 7.30 25.66
N GLN A 216 -14.74 6.19 25.51
CA GLN A 216 -15.18 4.88 26.00
C GLN A 216 -14.02 3.90 26.08
N THR A 217 -14.17 2.88 26.92
CA THR A 217 -13.24 1.75 27.01
C THR A 217 -13.82 0.56 26.27
N ILE A 218 -13.00 -0.07 25.43
CA ILE A 218 -13.38 -1.09 24.47
C ILE A 218 -12.56 -2.34 24.76
N ASP A 219 -13.26 -3.44 24.94
CA ASP A 219 -12.64 -4.76 24.98
C ASP A 219 -12.39 -5.22 23.54
N VAL A 220 -11.12 -5.22 23.13
CA VAL A 220 -10.70 -5.67 21.80
C VAL A 220 -10.69 -7.20 21.73
N GLY A 221 -10.58 -7.86 22.88
CA GLY A 221 -10.50 -9.30 23.03
C GLY A 221 -9.07 -9.83 23.01
N GLU A 222 -8.96 -11.15 23.09
CA GLU A 222 -7.68 -11.86 23.08
C GLU A 222 -6.93 -11.82 21.73
N THR A 223 -5.61 -11.75 21.83
CA THR A 223 -4.69 -11.90 20.70
C THR A 223 -4.63 -13.33 20.15
N THR A 224 -4.20 -13.47 18.89
CA THR A 224 -3.78 -14.76 18.31
C THR A 224 -2.56 -15.31 19.03
N VAL A 225 -2.12 -16.53 18.68
CA VAL A 225 -0.88 -17.11 19.26
C VAL A 225 0.37 -16.30 18.90
N GLU A 226 0.36 -15.60 17.76
CA GLU A 226 1.39 -14.65 17.33
C GLU A 226 1.20 -13.24 17.93
N GLY A 227 0.31 -13.08 18.91
CA GLY A 227 0.12 -11.80 19.58
C GLY A 227 -0.68 -10.76 18.79
N ASP A 228 -1.26 -11.12 17.65
CA ASP A 228 -1.98 -10.18 16.79
C ASP A 228 -3.41 -9.97 17.26
N PHE A 229 -3.92 -8.77 17.02
CA PHE A 229 -5.35 -8.48 16.98
C PHE A 229 -5.65 -7.69 15.70
N ASP A 230 -6.73 -8.04 15.00
CA ASP A 230 -7.29 -7.26 13.88
C ASP A 230 -8.80 -7.49 13.87
N THR A 231 -9.56 -6.52 14.37
CA THR A 231 -11.00 -6.66 14.51
C THR A 231 -11.72 -5.32 14.38
N PHE A 232 -12.91 -5.37 13.81
CA PHE A 232 -13.82 -4.25 13.78
C PHE A 232 -14.79 -4.33 14.96
N ILE A 233 -14.91 -3.24 15.71
CA ILE A 233 -15.77 -3.16 16.89
C ILE A 233 -16.71 -1.97 16.76
N PRO A 234 -18.04 -2.19 16.89
CA PRO A 234 -19.02 -1.11 16.97
C PRO A 234 -18.75 -0.20 18.16
N LEU A 235 -18.66 1.11 17.90
CA LEU A 235 -18.52 2.12 18.93
C LEU A 235 -19.89 2.49 19.48
N ALA A 236 -20.00 2.58 20.80
CA ALA A 236 -21.17 3.15 21.43
C ALA A 236 -21.26 4.66 21.13
N ASN A 237 -22.47 5.17 20.95
CA ASN A 237 -22.70 6.60 20.81
C ASN A 237 -22.67 7.27 22.20
N VAL A 238 -21.48 7.66 22.64
CA VAL A 238 -21.25 8.30 23.94
C VAL A 238 -21.16 9.82 23.78
N SER A 239 -21.98 10.58 24.50
CA SER A 239 -21.88 12.04 24.53
C SER A 239 -20.75 12.53 25.46
N GLY A 240 -20.10 13.62 25.08
CA GLY A 240 -19.12 14.37 25.86
C GLY A 240 -19.47 15.86 25.94
N SER A 241 -18.57 16.66 26.51
CA SER A 241 -18.78 18.10 26.72
C SER A 241 -18.97 18.91 25.43
N GLY A 242 -18.46 18.40 24.29
CA GLY A 242 -18.61 19.02 22.97
C GLY A 242 -19.72 18.43 22.12
N GLY A 243 -20.51 17.48 22.61
CA GLY A 243 -21.55 16.79 21.84
C GLY A 243 -21.34 15.27 21.74
N TYR A 244 -21.35 14.71 20.53
CA TYR A 244 -21.25 13.27 20.28
C TYR A 244 -20.41 13.00 19.01
N LEU A 245 -20.15 11.73 18.69
CA LEU A 245 -19.54 11.34 17.43
C LEU A 245 -20.53 11.63 16.29
N LEU A 246 -20.18 12.54 15.37
CA LEU A 246 -21.04 12.88 14.24
C LEU A 246 -21.33 11.61 13.41
N PRO A 247 -22.59 11.34 13.00
CA PRO A 247 -22.94 10.15 12.25
C PRO A 247 -22.28 10.13 10.87
N GLY A 248 -21.60 9.05 10.51
CA GLY A 248 -20.82 8.94 9.26
C GLY A 248 -21.65 8.92 7.97
N ASN A 249 -22.98 8.76 8.08
CA ASN A 249 -23.94 8.92 7.00
C ASN A 249 -24.47 10.34 6.84
N ASP A 250 -24.32 11.19 7.87
CA ASP A 250 -24.89 12.55 7.92
C ASP A 250 -23.82 13.64 8.02
N THR A 251 -22.54 13.27 8.03
CA THR A 251 -21.40 14.19 8.00
C THR A 251 -20.50 13.88 6.80
N THR A 252 -19.80 14.88 6.30
CA THR A 252 -18.68 14.70 5.38
C THR A 252 -17.33 14.86 6.09
N GLN A 253 -17.33 15.44 7.30
CA GLN A 253 -16.13 15.71 8.08
C GLN A 253 -15.55 14.43 8.68
N ILE A 254 -14.25 14.21 8.45
CA ILE A 254 -13.49 13.14 9.08
C ILE A 254 -13.31 13.50 10.56
N GLN A 255 -13.49 12.53 11.47
CA GLN A 255 -13.26 12.74 12.89
C GLN A 255 -12.05 11.95 13.36
N ARG A 256 -11.28 12.50 14.31
CA ARG A 256 -10.10 11.84 14.88
C ARG A 256 -10.29 11.55 16.37
N ILE A 257 -9.83 10.38 16.78
CA ILE A 257 -9.84 9.93 18.17
C ILE A 257 -8.47 9.38 18.54
N ASN A 258 -8.07 9.62 19.77
CA ASN A 258 -6.92 8.96 20.35
C ASN A 258 -7.34 7.56 20.78
N VAL A 259 -6.43 6.61 20.66
CA VAL A 259 -6.60 5.23 21.07
C VAL A 259 -5.44 4.87 21.98
N TYR A 260 -5.72 4.75 23.27
CA TYR A 260 -4.77 4.41 24.31
C TYR A 260 -4.89 2.93 24.64
N THR A 261 -3.76 2.24 24.68
CA THR A 261 -3.75 0.85 25.13
C THR A 261 -3.76 0.82 26.65
N ASN A 262 -4.67 0.05 27.27
CA ASN A 262 -4.68 -0.06 28.71
C ASN A 262 -3.49 -0.90 29.21
N GLY A 263 -2.77 -0.40 30.22
CA GLY A 263 -1.64 -1.11 30.83
C GLY A 263 -0.27 -0.83 30.19
N THR A 264 -0.18 -0.11 29.08
CA THR A 264 1.09 0.34 28.50
C THR A 264 0.93 1.55 27.58
N ASP A 265 1.89 2.48 27.63
CA ASP A 265 1.90 3.67 26.76
C ASP A 265 2.47 3.40 25.36
N THR A 266 3.05 2.21 25.10
CA THR A 266 3.69 1.91 23.82
C THR A 266 2.69 1.73 22.67
N GLY A 267 1.41 1.54 23.00
CA GLY A 267 0.32 1.27 22.07
C GLY A 267 -0.62 2.46 21.86
N ASN A 268 -0.15 3.68 22.10
CA ASN A 268 -0.92 4.89 21.83
C ASN A 268 -0.91 5.20 20.33
N ALA A 269 -2.09 5.48 19.78
CA ALA A 269 -2.28 5.79 18.36
C ALA A 269 -3.42 6.80 18.15
N THR A 270 -3.58 7.26 16.91
CA THR A 270 -4.76 8.03 16.46
C THR A 270 -5.52 7.21 15.44
N SER A 271 -6.85 7.14 15.57
CA SER A 271 -7.73 6.50 14.58
C SER A 271 -8.68 7.51 13.97
N PHE A 272 -9.15 7.20 12.76
CA PHE A 272 -9.95 8.11 11.93
C PHE A 272 -11.33 7.54 11.63
N LEU A 273 -12.38 8.28 11.97
CA LEU A 273 -13.75 7.97 11.62
C LEU A 273 -14.02 8.63 10.27
N VAL A 274 -14.03 7.82 9.23
CA VAL A 274 -14.07 8.29 7.83
C VAL A 274 -15.50 8.16 7.31
N PRO A 275 -16.14 9.25 6.85
CA PRO A 275 -17.52 9.19 6.39
C PRO A 275 -17.74 8.31 5.16
N THR A 276 -18.99 7.90 4.97
CA THR A 276 -19.40 6.91 3.97
C THR A 276 -19.07 7.29 2.53
N ALA A 277 -19.05 8.58 2.21
CA ALA A 277 -18.72 9.14 0.92
C ALA A 277 -17.60 10.17 1.03
N GLY A 278 -16.89 10.41 -0.07
CA GLY A 278 -15.72 11.29 -0.15
C GLY A 278 -14.59 10.63 -0.92
N LEU A 279 -13.39 11.17 -0.77
CA LEU A 279 -12.18 10.69 -1.44
C LEU A 279 -11.14 10.23 -0.41
N THR A 280 -10.59 9.03 -0.62
CA THR A 280 -9.41 8.55 0.12
C THR A 280 -8.26 8.35 -0.85
N ILE A 281 -7.08 8.86 -0.51
CA ILE A 281 -5.84 8.43 -1.17
C ILE A 281 -5.26 7.23 -0.42
N ILE A 282 -5.00 6.15 -1.14
CA ILE A 282 -4.25 5.00 -0.65
C ILE A 282 -2.84 5.12 -1.23
N SER A 283 -1.88 5.46 -0.36
CA SER A 283 -0.50 5.66 -0.75
C SER A 283 0.38 4.52 -0.29
N ASP A 284 1.15 3.98 -1.23
CA ASP A 284 2.37 3.25 -0.89
C ASP A 284 3.39 4.19 -0.21
N ILE A 285 4.44 3.66 0.39
CA ILE A 285 5.41 4.47 1.15
C ILE A 285 6.80 4.47 0.51
N ASP A 286 7.37 3.29 0.30
CA ASP A 286 8.74 3.13 -0.22
C ASP A 286 8.81 3.58 -1.67
N ASP A 287 9.85 4.36 -2.01
CA ASP A 287 10.09 4.93 -3.34
C ASP A 287 8.95 5.79 -3.94
N ILE A 288 7.96 6.20 -3.14
CA ILE A 288 6.96 7.20 -3.51
C ILE A 288 6.85 8.33 -2.49
N LEU A 289 6.83 8.03 -1.19
CA LEU A 289 6.81 9.03 -0.12
C LEU A 289 8.19 9.22 0.51
N ARG A 290 9.07 8.21 0.40
CA ARG A 290 10.44 8.27 0.86
C ARG A 290 11.39 7.69 -0.17
N VAL A 291 12.68 8.00 -0.03
CA VAL A 291 13.73 7.34 -0.80
C VAL A 291 14.14 6.04 -0.10
N THR A 292 13.97 4.91 -0.78
CA THR A 292 14.35 3.58 -0.28
C THR A 292 15.30 2.90 -1.26
N ARG A 293 15.00 2.95 -2.55
CA ARG A 293 15.72 2.31 -3.66
C ARG A 293 15.63 0.79 -3.59
N ILE A 294 14.42 0.25 -3.44
CA ILE A 294 14.20 -1.21 -3.33
C ILE A 294 14.70 -1.99 -4.57
N TYR A 295 14.79 -1.30 -5.70
CA TYR A 295 15.38 -1.79 -6.95
C TYR A 295 16.92 -1.94 -6.91
N GLN A 296 17.56 -1.50 -5.84
CA GLN A 296 18.99 -1.71 -5.55
C GLN A 296 19.15 -2.32 -4.16
N PRO A 297 19.22 -3.66 -4.03
CA PRO A 297 19.10 -4.36 -2.74
C PRO A 297 19.98 -3.81 -1.60
N ALA A 298 21.25 -3.50 -1.87
CA ALA A 298 22.18 -2.98 -0.86
C ALA A 298 21.77 -1.58 -0.37
N ASP A 299 21.39 -0.69 -1.30
CA ASP A 299 20.88 0.64 -0.97
C ASP A 299 19.53 0.54 -0.26
N GLY A 300 18.62 -0.33 -0.74
CA GLY A 300 17.32 -0.60 -0.14
C GLY A 300 17.41 -1.00 1.33
N LEU A 301 18.29 -1.96 1.63
CA LEU A 301 18.55 -2.40 2.99
C LEU A 301 19.20 -1.31 3.84
N LEU A 302 20.25 -0.66 3.33
CA LEU A 302 20.92 0.42 4.05
C LEU A 302 19.97 1.58 4.38
N ASN A 303 19.14 1.99 3.42
CA ASN A 303 18.16 3.06 3.57
C ASN A 303 17.00 2.68 4.49
N SER A 304 16.65 1.39 4.58
CA SER A 304 15.61 0.91 5.48
C SER A 304 16.12 0.78 6.91
N PHE A 305 17.32 0.20 7.10
CA PHE A 305 17.83 -0.16 8.41
C PHE A 305 18.64 0.94 9.09
N ALA A 306 19.47 1.67 8.34
CA ALA A 306 20.48 2.54 8.95
C ALA A 306 20.27 4.03 8.68
N LYS A 307 19.77 4.41 7.49
CA LYS A 307 19.63 5.82 7.13
C LYS A 307 18.33 6.42 7.66
N ALA A 308 18.41 7.67 8.11
CA ALA A 308 17.22 8.46 8.37
C ALA A 308 16.32 8.54 7.13
N PHE A 309 15.01 8.37 7.31
CA PHE A 309 14.07 8.41 6.20
C PHE A 309 13.98 9.83 5.65
N THR A 310 14.07 9.96 4.33
CA THR A 310 14.01 11.25 3.66
C THR A 310 12.85 11.25 2.65
N PRO A 311 12.08 12.35 2.56
CA PRO A 311 11.01 12.44 1.59
C PRO A 311 11.55 12.38 0.17
N TRP A 312 10.77 11.79 -0.73
CA TRP A 312 11.07 11.87 -2.15
C TRP A 312 10.73 13.27 -2.69
N MET A 313 11.77 14.05 -2.97
CA MET A 313 11.66 15.41 -3.52
C MET A 313 10.66 16.27 -2.72
N ASN A 314 9.76 16.98 -3.41
CA ASN A 314 8.73 17.85 -2.84
C ASN A 314 7.36 17.17 -2.71
N MET A 315 7.29 15.83 -2.69
CA MET A 315 6.05 15.09 -2.45
C MET A 315 5.26 15.53 -1.20
N PRO A 316 5.92 15.92 -0.08
CA PRO A 316 5.21 16.47 1.08
C PRO A 316 4.35 17.70 0.73
N SER A 317 4.82 18.57 -0.15
CA SER A 317 4.08 19.76 -0.58
C SER A 317 2.85 19.42 -1.41
N ILE A 318 2.92 18.36 -2.24
CA ILE A 318 1.76 17.86 -3.01
C ILE A 318 0.66 17.38 -2.07
N TYR A 319 1.03 16.55 -1.08
CA TYR A 319 0.10 15.99 -0.10
C TYR A 319 -0.48 17.06 0.82
N ALA A 320 0.34 18.01 1.29
CA ALA A 320 -0.11 19.13 2.08
C ALA A 320 -1.12 19.99 1.31
N ASN A 321 -0.86 20.26 0.02
CA ASN A 321 -1.80 21.00 -0.82
C ASN A 321 -3.12 20.24 -1.00
N TRP A 322 -3.10 18.94 -1.30
CA TRP A 322 -4.34 18.14 -1.39
C TRP A 322 -5.10 18.10 -0.07
N SER A 323 -4.40 17.95 1.05
CA SER A 323 -5.03 18.00 2.37
C SER A 323 -5.70 19.33 2.69
N GLN A 324 -5.17 20.46 2.18
CA GLN A 324 -5.71 21.79 2.47
C GLN A 324 -6.79 22.22 1.47
N SER A 325 -6.70 21.78 0.22
CA SER A 325 -7.56 22.23 -0.88
C SER A 325 -8.76 21.34 -1.14
N ILE A 326 -8.70 20.06 -0.79
CA ILE A 326 -9.78 19.10 -1.01
C ILE A 326 -10.50 18.84 0.32
N PRO A 327 -11.77 19.26 0.47
CA PRO A 327 -12.53 18.98 1.68
C PRO A 327 -12.77 17.47 1.81
N ASP A 328 -12.85 17.00 3.06
CA ASP A 328 -13.23 15.61 3.37
C ASP A 328 -12.30 14.55 2.76
N PHE A 329 -11.06 14.95 2.45
CA PHE A 329 -10.02 14.10 1.87
C PHE A 329 -9.27 13.33 2.96
N HIS A 330 -9.31 12.01 2.87
CA HIS A 330 -8.66 11.11 3.83
C HIS A 330 -7.37 10.51 3.26
N PHE A 331 -6.35 10.38 4.09
CA PHE A 331 -5.12 9.69 3.75
C PHE A 331 -5.09 8.31 4.39
N HIS A 332 -4.77 7.30 3.59
CA HIS A 332 -4.52 5.95 4.05
C HIS A 332 -3.17 5.48 3.51
N TYR A 333 -2.26 5.12 4.41
CA TYR A 333 -0.91 4.68 4.07
C TYR A 333 -0.85 3.16 4.11
N LEU A 334 -0.43 2.53 3.02
CA LEU A 334 -0.42 1.08 2.88
C LEU A 334 1.00 0.62 2.53
N THR A 335 1.61 -0.15 3.41
CA THR A 335 2.90 -0.82 3.15
C THR A 335 2.78 -2.33 3.35
N THR A 336 3.57 -3.10 2.60
CA THR A 336 3.73 -4.55 2.80
C THR A 336 4.89 -4.88 3.74
N THR A 337 5.50 -3.86 4.36
CA THR A 337 6.47 -4.02 5.44
C THR A 337 5.82 -4.68 6.67
N PRO A 338 6.45 -5.69 7.30
CA PRO A 338 5.97 -6.36 8.51
C PRO A 338 5.73 -5.36 9.62
N GLU A 339 4.61 -5.52 10.33
CA GLU A 339 4.18 -4.55 11.34
C GLU A 339 5.22 -4.25 12.42
N GLN A 340 6.08 -5.20 12.81
CA GLN A 340 7.06 -4.96 13.88
C GLN A 340 7.98 -3.76 13.59
N VAL A 341 8.35 -3.54 12.32
CA VAL A 341 9.28 -2.49 11.90
C VAL A 341 8.57 -1.24 11.35
N THR A 342 7.27 -1.08 11.65
CA THR A 342 6.47 0.02 11.10
C THR A 342 6.42 1.27 11.95
N ARG A 343 6.98 1.25 13.17
CA ARG A 343 7.03 2.44 14.04
C ARG A 343 7.82 3.58 13.40
N ASN A 344 9.00 3.28 12.83
CA ASN A 344 9.79 4.28 12.10
C ASN A 344 9.09 4.81 10.85
N TYR A 345 8.26 3.99 10.19
CA TYR A 345 7.44 4.43 9.07
C TYR A 345 6.36 5.42 9.53
N MET A 346 5.62 5.10 10.60
CA MET A 346 4.60 5.99 11.14
C MET A 346 5.19 7.31 11.65
N ASP A 347 6.33 7.25 12.36
CA ASP A 347 7.04 8.43 12.84
C ASP A 347 7.44 9.36 11.68
N PHE A 348 8.07 8.80 10.64
CA PHE A 348 8.43 9.55 9.44
C PHE A 348 7.21 10.18 8.76
N ILE A 349 6.15 9.38 8.54
CA ILE A 349 4.95 9.83 7.85
C ILE A 349 4.27 10.95 8.64
N TYR A 350 4.08 10.81 9.96
CA TYR A 350 3.40 11.84 10.75
C TYR A 350 4.23 13.09 11.02
N LYS A 351 5.55 13.04 10.80
CA LYS A 351 6.40 14.24 10.77
C LYS A 351 6.40 14.97 9.43
N THR A 352 6.00 14.29 8.35
CA THR A 352 6.29 14.75 6.97
C THR A 352 5.03 14.91 6.11
N TYR A 353 3.99 14.12 6.36
CA TYR A 353 2.78 14.00 5.56
C TYR A 353 1.52 14.15 6.42
N PRO A 354 0.36 14.49 5.82
CA PRO A 354 -0.90 14.64 6.54
C PRO A 354 -1.28 13.37 7.32
N GLY A 355 -1.78 13.51 8.54
CA GLY A 355 -2.23 12.35 9.31
C GLY A 355 -3.33 11.56 8.62
N GLY A 356 -3.26 10.24 8.80
CA GLY A 356 -4.09 9.26 8.14
C GLY A 356 -3.96 7.89 8.80
N SER A 357 -4.84 6.98 8.41
CA SER A 357 -4.83 5.58 8.87
C SER A 357 -3.75 4.76 8.16
N PHE A 358 -3.39 3.61 8.71
CA PHE A 358 -2.35 2.72 8.18
C PHE A 358 -2.85 1.29 7.95
N ASP A 359 -2.42 0.71 6.83
CA ASP A 359 -2.34 -0.72 6.62
C ASP A 359 -0.88 -1.19 6.46
N THR A 360 -0.54 -2.28 7.14
CA THR A 360 0.80 -2.88 7.21
C THR A 360 0.67 -4.39 7.06
N ARG A 361 1.76 -5.10 6.76
CA ARG A 361 1.72 -6.57 6.67
C ARG A 361 1.53 -7.18 8.07
N PRO A 362 0.42 -7.91 8.34
CA PRO A 362 0.23 -8.61 9.61
C PRO A 362 1.23 -9.76 9.80
N LEU A 363 1.47 -10.15 11.05
CA LEU A 363 2.32 -11.30 11.37
C LEU A 363 1.64 -12.64 11.06
N ASN A 364 0.39 -12.79 11.52
CA ASN A 364 -0.46 -13.94 11.29
C ASN A 364 -1.27 -13.78 9.99
N PHE A 365 -1.18 -14.80 9.14
CA PHE A 365 -2.09 -15.01 8.03
C PHE A 365 -2.98 -16.21 8.33
N SER A 366 -4.19 -15.94 8.85
CA SER A 366 -5.21 -16.98 9.00
C SER A 366 -5.67 -17.55 7.65
N ASP A 367 -5.39 -16.84 6.56
CA ASP A 367 -5.73 -17.17 5.18
C ASP A 367 -4.49 -17.22 4.29
N VAL A 368 -4.24 -18.40 3.70
CA VAL A 368 -3.10 -18.65 2.78
C VAL A 368 -3.13 -17.72 1.56
N SER A 369 -4.31 -17.27 1.13
CA SER A 369 -4.42 -16.30 0.03
C SER A 369 -3.96 -14.90 0.45
N ALA A 370 -4.16 -14.52 1.71
CA ALA A 370 -3.63 -13.27 2.27
C ALA A 370 -2.10 -13.31 2.39
N THR A 371 -1.50 -14.49 2.61
CA THR A 371 -0.03 -14.67 2.61
C THR A 371 0.58 -14.43 1.22
N LEU A 372 -0.13 -14.82 0.15
CA LEU A 372 0.39 -14.78 -1.23
C LEU A 372 0.12 -13.46 -1.97
N SER A 373 -0.81 -12.62 -1.49
CA SER A 373 -1.14 -11.32 -2.09
C SER A 373 -1.60 -10.33 -1.04
N ILE A 374 -0.68 -9.97 -0.14
CA ILE A 374 -0.92 -9.13 1.04
C ILE A 374 -1.51 -7.77 0.66
N ARG A 375 -0.93 -7.09 -0.33
CA ARG A 375 -1.41 -5.78 -0.79
C ARG A 375 -2.84 -5.86 -1.31
N LYS A 376 -3.13 -6.84 -2.17
CA LYS A 376 -4.50 -7.11 -2.65
C LYS A 376 -5.50 -7.29 -1.51
N PHE A 377 -5.16 -8.13 -0.52
CA PHE A 377 -6.02 -8.37 0.64
C PHE A 377 -6.33 -7.09 1.43
N LEU A 378 -5.31 -6.25 1.66
CA LEU A 378 -5.47 -4.97 2.37
C LEU A 378 -6.31 -3.98 1.55
N LEU A 379 -6.10 -3.91 0.23
CA LEU A 379 -6.90 -3.09 -0.69
C LEU A 379 -8.37 -3.53 -0.70
N GLU A 380 -8.64 -4.83 -0.85
CA GLU A 380 -10.02 -5.34 -0.82
C GLU A 380 -10.74 -5.00 0.48
N LYS A 381 -10.06 -5.16 1.63
CA LYS A 381 -10.62 -4.85 2.95
C LYS A 381 -11.07 -3.38 3.04
N ILE A 382 -10.24 -2.42 2.63
CA ILE A 382 -10.62 -1.00 2.69
C ILE A 382 -11.69 -0.63 1.64
N PHE A 383 -11.64 -1.18 0.43
CA PHE A 383 -12.68 -0.95 -0.59
C PHE A 383 -14.05 -1.49 -0.15
N GLN A 384 -14.08 -2.68 0.44
CA GLN A 384 -15.30 -3.27 0.99
C GLN A 384 -15.82 -2.52 2.22
N SER A 385 -14.91 -1.92 3.01
CA SER A 385 -15.29 -1.10 4.17
C SER A 385 -16.01 0.19 3.77
N TYR A 386 -15.71 0.75 2.57
CA TYR A 386 -16.26 2.01 2.09
C TYR A 386 -16.86 1.92 0.68
N PRO A 387 -17.98 1.20 0.49
CA PRO A 387 -18.52 0.90 -0.84
C PRO A 387 -18.99 2.13 -1.64
N LYS A 388 -19.18 3.29 -0.98
CA LYS A 388 -19.61 4.55 -1.60
C LYS A 388 -18.48 5.58 -1.72
N ARG A 389 -17.29 5.29 -1.18
CA ARG A 389 -16.15 6.19 -1.22
C ARG A 389 -15.35 5.95 -2.48
N LYS A 390 -14.67 6.99 -2.97
CA LYS A 390 -13.78 6.91 -4.12
C LYS A 390 -12.33 6.86 -3.65
N PHE A 391 -11.49 6.15 -4.39
CA PHE A 391 -10.10 5.90 -4.04
C PHE A 391 -9.15 6.41 -5.11
N ILE A 392 -8.12 7.13 -4.68
CA ILE A 392 -6.95 7.45 -5.49
C ILE A 392 -5.85 6.51 -5.05
N LEU A 393 -5.31 5.71 -5.96
CA LEU A 393 -4.24 4.78 -5.68
C LEU A 393 -2.92 5.40 -6.14
N ILE A 394 -1.94 5.52 -5.25
CA ILE A 394 -0.64 6.10 -5.58
C ILE A 394 0.50 5.22 -5.09
N ALA A 395 1.48 5.01 -5.96
CA ALA A 395 2.62 4.12 -5.72
C ALA A 395 3.70 4.36 -6.79
N ASP A 396 4.64 3.44 -6.92
CA ASP A 396 5.71 3.47 -7.91
C ASP A 396 5.75 2.18 -8.74
N THR A 397 6.58 2.15 -9.79
CA THR A 397 6.70 1.02 -10.72
C THR A 397 7.63 -0.09 -10.27
N SER A 398 8.46 0.11 -9.24
CA SER A 398 9.43 -0.88 -8.78
C SER A 398 8.79 -1.99 -7.91
N ASN A 399 7.56 -1.78 -7.45
CA ASN A 399 6.71 -2.77 -6.78
C ASN A 399 5.81 -3.51 -7.80
N SER A 400 6.05 -4.80 -8.02
CA SER A 400 5.32 -5.58 -9.03
C SER A 400 3.90 -5.97 -8.61
N ASP A 401 3.63 -6.07 -7.31
CA ASP A 401 2.30 -6.27 -6.75
C ASP A 401 1.40 -5.05 -7.03
N VAL A 402 1.90 -3.83 -6.87
CA VAL A 402 1.23 -2.57 -7.27
C VAL A 402 0.79 -2.61 -8.72
N MET A 403 1.70 -3.00 -9.61
CA MET A 403 1.48 -3.04 -11.06
C MET A 403 0.40 -4.04 -11.48
N LYS A 404 0.12 -5.04 -10.64
CA LYS A 404 -0.95 -6.02 -10.81
C LYS A 404 -2.23 -5.62 -10.08
N ASP A 405 -2.13 -5.27 -8.82
CA ASP A 405 -3.26 -5.16 -7.90
C ASP A 405 -4.03 -3.86 -8.12
N TYR A 406 -3.35 -2.73 -8.35
CA TYR A 406 -4.02 -1.43 -8.54
C TYR A 406 -4.94 -1.40 -9.77
N PRO A 407 -4.52 -1.81 -10.98
CA PRO A 407 -5.44 -1.89 -12.11
C PRO A 407 -6.53 -2.96 -11.91
N ALA A 408 -6.27 -4.03 -11.16
CA ALA A 408 -7.27 -5.02 -10.81
C ALA A 408 -8.38 -4.41 -9.93
N MET A 409 -8.04 -3.55 -8.96
CA MET A 409 -9.03 -2.84 -8.14
C MET A 409 -9.99 -1.99 -8.98
N ALA A 410 -9.50 -1.34 -10.05
CA ALA A 410 -10.35 -0.56 -10.94
C ALA A 410 -11.35 -1.42 -11.73
N THR A 411 -10.99 -2.68 -12.00
CA THR A 411 -11.84 -3.63 -12.72
C THR A 411 -12.85 -4.31 -11.79
N GLU A 412 -12.40 -4.71 -10.59
CA GLU A 412 -13.20 -5.49 -9.63
C GLU A 412 -14.13 -4.63 -8.78
N PHE A 413 -13.76 -3.37 -8.55
CA PHE A 413 -14.58 -2.38 -7.83
C PHE A 413 -14.94 -1.22 -8.77
N PRO A 414 -15.75 -1.49 -9.83
CA PRO A 414 -16.01 -0.51 -10.87
C PRO A 414 -16.63 0.76 -10.29
N GLY A 415 -16.03 1.88 -10.68
CA GLY A 415 -16.43 3.20 -10.22
C GLY A 415 -15.89 3.59 -8.85
N GLN A 416 -15.25 2.74 -8.05
CA GLN A 416 -14.61 3.20 -6.80
C GLN A 416 -13.22 3.79 -7.02
N VAL A 417 -12.45 3.31 -8.00
CA VAL A 417 -11.14 3.90 -8.33
C VAL A 417 -11.33 5.19 -9.13
N GLN A 418 -10.85 6.30 -8.58
CA GLN A 418 -10.89 7.62 -9.18
C GLN A 418 -9.67 7.89 -10.07
N CYS A 419 -8.47 7.59 -9.54
CA CYS A 419 -7.19 7.76 -10.21
C CYS A 419 -6.21 6.66 -9.80
N ILE A 420 -5.34 6.24 -10.72
CA ILE A 420 -4.13 5.45 -10.42
C ILE A 420 -2.90 6.26 -10.83
N LEU A 421 -2.10 6.69 -9.88
CA LEU A 421 -0.94 7.56 -10.09
C LEU A 421 0.34 6.78 -9.75
N LEU A 422 1.21 6.55 -10.72
CA LEU A 422 2.41 5.72 -10.55
C LEU A 422 3.68 6.49 -10.85
N ARG A 423 4.58 6.63 -9.89
CA ARG A 423 5.93 7.11 -10.16
C ARG A 423 6.65 6.10 -11.04
N ASN A 424 7.13 6.54 -12.19
CA ASN A 424 7.93 5.72 -13.09
C ASN A 424 9.41 5.74 -12.68
N THR A 425 9.77 4.92 -11.70
CA THR A 425 11.14 4.77 -11.17
C THR A 425 12.14 4.43 -12.27
N SER A 426 11.75 3.61 -13.25
CA SER A 426 12.62 3.25 -14.38
C SER A 426 13.00 4.44 -15.27
N SER A 427 12.19 5.52 -15.26
CA SER A 427 12.45 6.76 -15.99
C SER A 427 13.22 7.79 -15.16
N THR A 428 13.10 7.75 -13.84
CA THR A 428 13.66 8.76 -12.93
C THR A 428 14.98 8.34 -12.32
N ASP A 429 15.17 7.03 -12.15
CA ASP A 429 16.29 6.44 -11.43
C ASP A 429 17.06 5.53 -12.36
N SER A 430 18.25 5.99 -12.78
CA SER A 430 19.10 5.23 -13.70
C SER A 430 19.52 3.86 -13.15
N GLY A 431 19.48 3.69 -11.82
CA GLY A 431 19.73 2.44 -11.11
C GLY A 431 18.59 1.43 -11.17
N ASP A 432 17.37 1.84 -11.51
CA ASP A 432 16.23 0.94 -11.64
C ASP A 432 16.27 0.24 -13.01
N LYS A 433 16.27 -1.09 -12.95
CA LYS A 433 16.27 -2.01 -14.11
C LYS A 433 15.21 -3.10 -13.93
N PHE A 434 14.29 -2.91 -13.00
CA PHE A 434 13.29 -3.89 -12.67
C PHE A 434 12.21 -3.88 -13.75
N PRO A 435 11.93 -5.04 -14.37
CA PRO A 435 10.84 -5.12 -15.32
C PRO A 435 9.50 -5.00 -14.59
N TYR A 436 8.58 -4.25 -15.17
CA TYR A 436 7.20 -4.14 -14.68
C TYR A 436 6.21 -4.43 -15.80
N ASP A 437 5.08 -5.07 -15.47
CA ASP A 437 4.04 -5.40 -16.43
C ASP A 437 2.92 -4.36 -16.41
N THR A 438 2.60 -3.80 -17.58
CA THR A 438 1.49 -2.86 -17.77
C THR A 438 0.24 -3.51 -18.37
N SER A 439 0.23 -4.83 -18.55
CA SER A 439 -0.89 -5.56 -19.15
C SER A 439 -2.22 -5.37 -18.40
N GLY A 440 -2.17 -5.21 -17.07
CA GLY A 440 -3.35 -4.96 -16.22
C GLY A 440 -4.08 -3.64 -16.55
N PHE A 441 -3.40 -2.66 -17.13
CA PHE A 441 -4.01 -1.38 -17.53
C PHE A 441 -4.77 -1.49 -18.86
N LYS A 442 -4.69 -2.62 -19.57
CA LYS A 442 -5.32 -2.77 -20.87
C LYS A 442 -6.84 -2.74 -20.74
N GLY A 443 -7.46 -1.76 -21.39
CA GLY A 443 -8.92 -1.59 -21.38
C GLY A 443 -9.44 -0.68 -20.28
N LEU A 444 -8.57 -0.21 -19.38
CA LEU A 444 -8.89 0.92 -18.51
C LEU A 444 -8.92 2.21 -19.33
N ASP A 445 -9.73 3.17 -18.88
CA ASP A 445 -9.77 4.52 -19.46
C ASP A 445 -8.41 5.18 -19.24
N ASN A 446 -7.79 5.67 -20.31
CA ASN A 446 -6.46 6.26 -20.24
C ASN A 446 -6.44 7.60 -19.49
N SER A 447 -7.60 8.19 -19.20
CA SER A 447 -7.74 9.39 -18.37
C SER A 447 -7.72 9.10 -16.86
N THR A 448 -7.87 7.84 -16.45
CA THR A 448 -7.97 7.46 -15.03
C THR A 448 -6.64 6.98 -14.44
N TYR A 449 -5.55 6.96 -15.22
CA TYR A 449 -4.23 6.58 -14.71
C TYR A 449 -3.11 7.39 -15.35
N MET A 450 -2.04 7.66 -14.58
CA MET A 450 -0.86 8.37 -15.05
C MET A 450 0.41 7.79 -14.47
N PHE A 451 1.38 7.53 -15.35
CA PHE A 451 2.77 7.26 -15.01
C PHE A 451 3.52 8.60 -15.05
N PHE A 452 3.98 9.07 -13.89
CA PHE A 452 4.61 10.38 -13.73
C PHE A 452 6.07 10.24 -13.29
N ASN A 453 6.86 11.29 -13.47
CA ASN A 453 8.30 11.23 -13.21
C ASN A 453 8.67 11.98 -11.93
N ILE A 454 8.07 13.13 -11.66
CA ILE A 454 8.38 13.93 -10.47
C ILE A 454 7.08 14.39 -9.79
N PRO A 455 7.09 14.74 -8.49
CA PRO A 455 5.88 15.16 -7.80
C PRO A 455 5.17 16.35 -8.48
N ASP A 456 5.92 17.26 -9.10
CA ASP A 456 5.37 18.41 -9.81
C ASP A 456 4.46 18.03 -10.99
N ASP A 457 4.63 16.85 -11.57
CA ASP A 457 3.76 16.33 -12.63
C ASP A 457 2.32 16.14 -12.14
N LEU A 458 2.12 15.98 -10.83
CA LEU A 458 0.82 15.83 -10.16
C LEU A 458 0.13 17.16 -9.88
N THR A 459 0.83 18.29 -10.09
CA THR A 459 0.26 19.62 -9.82
C THR A 459 -0.80 19.98 -10.86
N GLY A 460 -1.87 20.64 -10.40
CA GLY A 460 -2.96 21.10 -11.27
C GLY A 460 -3.88 20.00 -11.80
N LEU A 461 -3.71 18.73 -11.38
CA LEU A 461 -4.67 17.67 -11.69
C LEU A 461 -5.99 17.90 -10.95
N ASP A 462 -7.10 17.75 -11.66
CA ASP A 462 -8.43 17.70 -11.05
C ASP A 462 -8.78 16.24 -10.70
N ILE A 463 -8.07 15.73 -9.69
CA ILE A 463 -8.24 14.36 -9.19
C ILE A 463 -9.61 14.13 -8.55
N VAL A 464 -10.32 15.19 -8.16
CA VAL A 464 -11.66 15.12 -7.58
C VAL A 464 -12.68 14.72 -8.65
N ASN A 465 -12.54 15.28 -9.86
CA ASN A 465 -13.42 14.97 -10.99
C ASN A 465 -12.85 13.90 -11.94
N GLY A 466 -11.78 13.23 -11.55
CA GLY A 466 -11.19 12.13 -12.33
C GLY A 466 -10.33 12.54 -13.52
N GLN A 467 -9.88 13.78 -13.55
CA GLN A 467 -8.90 14.24 -14.54
C GLN A 467 -7.49 13.94 -14.01
N CYS A 468 -7.08 12.68 -14.12
CA CYS A 468 -5.88 12.17 -13.46
C CYS A 468 -4.61 12.30 -14.30
N VAL A 469 -4.70 12.88 -15.51
CA VAL A 469 -3.60 12.91 -16.48
C VAL A 469 -3.18 14.33 -16.80
N ASN A 470 -1.90 14.61 -16.56
CA ASN A 470 -1.22 15.76 -17.10
C ASN A 470 -0.76 15.46 -18.53
N SER A 471 -1.42 16.07 -19.51
CA SER A 471 -1.19 15.81 -20.95
C SER A 471 0.22 16.18 -21.44
N THR A 472 0.98 16.94 -20.65
CA THR A 472 2.39 17.26 -20.96
C THR A 472 3.33 16.08 -20.70
N ILE A 473 2.90 15.09 -19.91
CA ILE A 473 3.71 13.93 -19.51
C ILE A 473 3.42 12.76 -20.43
N LYS A 474 4.44 12.36 -21.21
CA LYS A 474 4.31 11.27 -22.18
C LYS A 474 4.08 9.92 -21.49
N GLN A 475 2.96 9.30 -21.81
CA GLN A 475 2.60 7.96 -21.34
C GLN A 475 3.13 6.90 -22.32
N ASN A 476 4.19 6.19 -21.94
CA ASN A 476 4.79 5.11 -22.76
C ASN A 476 4.32 3.75 -22.25
N ILE A 477 3.07 3.40 -22.52
CA ILE A 477 2.45 2.16 -22.01
C ILE A 477 2.22 1.19 -23.17
N THR A 478 2.91 0.05 -23.14
CA THR A 478 2.77 -0.97 -24.18
C THR A 478 1.71 -2.03 -23.88
N PHE A 479 1.13 -2.05 -22.67
CA PHE A 479 0.27 -3.13 -22.16
C PHE A 479 0.99 -4.49 -22.21
N SER A 480 2.26 -4.48 -21.82
CA SER A 480 3.13 -5.64 -21.69
C SER A 480 4.21 -5.34 -20.65
N THR A 481 5.10 -6.31 -20.41
CA THR A 481 6.34 -6.07 -19.66
C THR A 481 7.20 -4.99 -20.34
N GLN A 482 7.66 -4.02 -19.53
CA GLN A 482 8.53 -2.89 -19.87
C GLN A 482 9.61 -2.73 -18.80
N GLY A 483 10.53 -1.76 -18.94
CA GLY A 483 11.60 -1.54 -17.96
C GLY A 483 12.79 -2.51 -18.07
N LEU A 484 12.89 -3.27 -19.17
CA LEU A 484 13.98 -4.23 -19.35
C LEU A 484 15.34 -3.53 -19.55
N PRO A 485 16.45 -4.19 -19.14
CA PRO A 485 17.79 -3.74 -19.45
C PRO A 485 17.94 -3.41 -20.95
N PHE A 486 18.61 -2.29 -21.25
CA PHE A 486 18.82 -1.77 -22.61
C PHE A 486 17.56 -1.34 -23.37
N GLY A 487 16.43 -1.11 -22.68
CA GLY A 487 15.22 -0.53 -23.29
C GLY A 487 14.45 -1.49 -24.20
N LEU A 488 14.68 -2.80 -24.07
CA LEU A 488 13.91 -3.80 -24.80
C LEU A 488 12.45 -3.81 -24.30
N SER A 489 11.49 -3.99 -25.20
CA SER A 489 10.10 -4.28 -24.85
C SER A 489 9.72 -5.60 -25.54
N LYS A 490 8.83 -6.41 -24.95
CA LYS A 490 8.43 -7.70 -25.54
C LYS A 490 7.82 -7.54 -26.94
N LYS A 491 7.29 -6.36 -27.28
CA LYS A 491 6.76 -6.02 -28.61
C LYS A 491 7.83 -5.70 -29.66
N SER A 492 9.09 -5.49 -29.26
CA SER A 492 10.20 -5.24 -30.17
C SER A 492 10.71 -6.51 -30.90
N GLY A 493 10.21 -7.70 -30.53
CA GLY A 493 10.59 -8.98 -31.14
C GLY A 493 9.85 -9.35 -32.43
N ALA A 494 8.91 -8.53 -32.91
CA ALA A 494 8.19 -8.78 -34.16
C ALA A 494 8.81 -8.00 -35.34
N VAL A 495 10.14 -8.03 -35.49
CA VAL A 495 10.76 -7.67 -36.77
C VAL A 495 10.53 -8.84 -37.72
N LYS A 496 9.70 -8.64 -38.75
CA LYS A 496 9.63 -9.54 -39.91
C LYS A 496 11.06 -9.72 -40.43
N VAL A 497 11.67 -10.88 -40.16
CA VAL A 497 12.93 -11.28 -40.77
C VAL A 497 12.67 -11.47 -42.25
N GLN A 498 12.97 -10.44 -43.03
CA GLN A 498 13.13 -10.58 -44.47
C GLN A 498 14.50 -11.25 -44.68
N ASN A 499 14.47 -12.40 -45.37
CA ASN A 499 15.63 -13.24 -45.67
C ASN A 499 16.90 -12.45 -46.00
N GLY A 500 17.88 -12.50 -45.11
CA GLY A 500 19.22 -11.95 -45.32
C GLY A 500 20.16 -12.52 -44.27
N LEU A 501 21.26 -13.11 -44.72
CA LEU A 501 22.17 -14.02 -44.01
C LEU A 501 22.98 -13.41 -42.83
N THR A 502 22.50 -12.34 -42.18
CA THR A 502 23.23 -11.59 -41.13
C THR A 502 22.66 -11.74 -39.72
N GLY A 503 21.50 -12.38 -39.55
CA GLY A 503 20.88 -12.60 -38.22
C GLY A 503 21.58 -13.62 -37.32
N ALA A 504 22.42 -14.51 -37.86
CA ALA A 504 23.08 -15.55 -37.09
C ALA A 504 24.31 -15.03 -36.28
N VAL A 505 24.83 -13.84 -36.59
CA VAL A 505 26.04 -13.31 -35.93
C VAL A 505 25.72 -12.61 -34.61
N VAL A 506 24.53 -12.00 -34.48
CA VAL A 506 24.13 -11.28 -33.26
C VAL A 506 23.70 -12.23 -32.14
N ALA A 507 23.04 -13.35 -32.49
CA ALA A 507 22.67 -14.38 -31.50
C ALA A 507 23.89 -15.17 -30.98
N ALA A 508 24.95 -15.33 -31.79
CA ALA A 508 26.17 -16.03 -31.39
C ALA A 508 27.06 -15.20 -30.45
N LEU A 509 27.03 -13.86 -30.54
CA LEU A 509 27.82 -12.97 -29.67
C LEU A 509 27.28 -12.91 -28.23
N VAL A 510 25.98 -13.12 -28.03
CA VAL A 510 25.37 -13.16 -26.68
C VAL A 510 25.64 -14.50 -25.96
N MET A 511 25.87 -15.60 -26.70
CA MET A 511 26.24 -16.88 -26.09
C MET A 511 27.76 -17.06 -25.86
N ALA A 512 28.62 -16.31 -26.55
CA ALA A 512 30.07 -16.47 -26.45
C ALA A 512 30.73 -15.72 -25.26
N PHE A 513 30.09 -14.68 -24.70
CA PHE A 513 30.62 -13.95 -23.54
C PHE A 513 30.20 -14.52 -22.17
N GLY A 514 29.38 -15.57 -22.15
CA GLY A 514 28.90 -16.21 -20.91
C GLY A 514 29.74 -17.37 -20.37
N VAL A 515 30.87 -17.74 -21.01
CA VAL A 515 31.63 -18.96 -20.66
C VAL A 515 33.12 -18.73 -20.38
N VAL A 516 33.63 -17.50 -20.36
CA VAL A 516 35.05 -17.26 -19.99
C VAL A 516 35.16 -16.18 -18.93
N SER A 517 34.83 -16.52 -17.69
CA SER A 517 35.35 -15.90 -16.46
C SER A 517 35.03 -16.80 -15.27
N GLY A 518 35.64 -17.98 -15.29
CA GLY A 518 35.78 -18.87 -14.15
C GLY A 518 37.13 -19.54 -14.29
N VAL A 519 37.89 -19.59 -13.18
CA VAL A 519 39.30 -20.01 -13.04
C VAL A 519 40.32 -18.86 -13.16
N LEU A 520 40.45 -18.07 -12.09
CA LEU A 520 41.58 -18.11 -11.15
C LEU A 520 41.30 -17.26 -9.91
#